data_AF-A0A3R6XDF0-F1
#
_entry.id   AF-A0A3R6XDF0-F1
#
_cell.length_a   1.000
_cell.length_b   1.000
_cell.length_c   1.000
_cell.angle_alpha   90.00
_cell.angle_beta   90.00
_cell.angle_gamma   90.00
#
_symmetry.space_group_name_H-M   'P 1'
#
loop_
_entity.id
_entity.type
_entity.pdbx_description
1 polymer ?
#
loop_
_entity_poly.entity_id
_entity_poly.type
_entity_poly.pdbx_seq_one_letter_code
_entity_poly.pdbx_strand_id
1 'polypeptide(L)'
;MALETAIDVGITEDSFLARDGEAALRDFAERVRTLMTEHDIDLIINADQTGVNYEYLPAKLIHKKGDKTIWIKCGKKYPLFLVLKTGASKIKAVVQENLTHRHGFGKQVWKQVEPFQNKFGCRLYGNPTAWWNSGICVDFLKFHFTDRPDRATKKVLLL
;
A
#
# COMPACT_ATOMS: atom_id res chain seq x y z
N MET A 1 24.70 -34.54 14.81
CA MET A 1 25.55 -35.38 13.94
C MET A 1 25.33 -35.08 12.45
N ALA A 2 25.13 -33.80 12.10
CA ALA A 2 24.91 -33.35 10.72
C ALA A 2 25.81 -32.15 10.37
N LEU A 3 26.86 -31.92 11.17
CA LEU A 3 27.79 -30.80 11.01
C LEU A 3 29.19 -31.22 10.52
N GLU A 4 29.46 -32.53 10.39
CA GLU A 4 30.77 -33.03 9.95
C GLU A 4 30.80 -33.55 8.51
N THR A 5 29.68 -33.56 7.78
CA THR A 5 29.66 -34.00 6.37
C THR A 5 29.90 -32.86 5.37
N ALA A 6 30.14 -31.63 5.84
CA ALA A 6 30.22 -30.44 4.97
C ALA A 6 31.64 -30.07 4.50
N ILE A 7 32.68 -30.86 4.81
CA ILE A 7 34.08 -30.47 4.51
C ILE A 7 34.65 -31.13 3.22
N ASP A 8 33.97 -32.07 2.56
CA ASP A 8 34.57 -32.83 1.44
C ASP A 8 34.16 -32.39 0.01
N VAL A 9 33.52 -31.23 -0.16
CA VAL A 9 33.03 -30.80 -1.50
C VAL A 9 33.61 -29.46 -1.97
N GLY A 10 34.53 -28.83 -1.21
CA GLY A 10 35.27 -27.65 -1.70
C GLY A 10 34.39 -26.45 -2.08
N ILE A 11 33.18 -26.35 -1.52
CA ILE A 11 32.27 -25.24 -1.75
C ILE A 11 32.72 -24.10 -0.83
N THR A 12 33.45 -23.12 -1.37
CA THR A 12 33.82 -21.91 -0.63
C THR A 12 32.56 -21.12 -0.26
N GLU A 13 32.54 -20.46 0.90
CA GLU A 13 31.41 -19.62 1.37
C GLU A 13 30.96 -18.60 0.31
N ASP A 14 31.88 -18.12 -0.53
CA ASP A 14 31.60 -17.21 -1.66
C ASP A 14 30.65 -17.80 -2.71
N SER A 15 30.63 -19.13 -2.88
CA SER A 15 29.76 -19.82 -3.85
C SER A 15 28.34 -20.07 -3.34
N PHE A 16 28.10 -19.96 -2.03
CA PHE A 16 26.76 -20.04 -1.44
C PHE A 16 25.99 -18.71 -1.57
N LEU A 17 26.72 -17.60 -1.71
CA LEU A 17 26.15 -16.25 -1.81
C LEU A 17 26.01 -15.73 -3.26
N ALA A 18 26.56 -16.45 -4.25
CA ALA A 18 26.65 -15.98 -5.64
C ALA A 18 25.87 -16.82 -6.67
N ARG A 19 24.98 -17.74 -6.26
CA ARG A 19 24.06 -18.41 -7.18
C ARG A 19 22.61 -18.04 -6.84
N ASP A 20 21.90 -17.64 -7.90
CA ASP A 20 20.44 -17.78 -8.04
C ASP A 20 19.53 -16.59 -7.69
N GLY A 21 20.01 -15.35 -7.81
CA GLY A 21 19.09 -14.19 -7.86
C GLY A 21 18.37 -14.08 -9.21
N GLU A 22 19.12 -14.24 -10.31
CA GLU A 22 18.56 -14.09 -11.66
C GLU A 22 17.71 -15.28 -12.11
N ALA A 23 18.07 -16.51 -11.75
CA ALA A 23 17.27 -17.67 -12.12
C ALA A 23 15.97 -17.68 -11.30
N ALA A 24 16.03 -17.47 -9.97
CA ALA A 24 14.82 -17.25 -9.17
C ALA A 24 13.92 -16.11 -9.71
N LEU A 25 14.50 -14.99 -10.17
CA LEU A 25 13.74 -13.90 -10.80
C LEU A 25 13.09 -14.34 -12.11
N ARG A 26 13.81 -15.08 -12.97
CA ARG A 26 13.28 -15.60 -14.23
C ARG A 26 12.12 -16.56 -13.98
N ASP A 27 12.29 -17.51 -13.07
CA ASP A 27 11.29 -18.52 -12.73
C ASP A 27 10.03 -17.87 -12.13
N PHE A 28 10.21 -16.88 -11.24
CA PHE A 28 9.09 -16.10 -10.72
C PHE A 28 8.36 -15.33 -11.82
N ALA A 29 9.10 -14.63 -12.68
CA ALA A 29 8.51 -13.85 -13.77
C ALA A 29 7.77 -14.74 -14.77
N GLU A 30 8.29 -15.92 -15.09
CA GLU A 30 7.63 -16.89 -15.95
C GLU A 30 6.32 -17.39 -15.33
N ARG A 31 6.34 -17.78 -14.05
CA ARG A 31 5.12 -18.18 -13.31
C ARG A 31 4.06 -17.10 -13.31
N VAL A 32 4.45 -15.84 -13.08
CA VAL A 32 3.51 -14.71 -13.11
C VAL A 32 2.92 -14.52 -14.52
N ARG A 33 3.70 -14.61 -15.59
CA ARG A 33 3.20 -14.50 -16.97
C ARG A 33 2.24 -15.64 -17.33
N THR A 34 2.55 -16.86 -16.90
CA THR A 34 1.68 -18.02 -17.09
C THR A 34 0.34 -17.80 -16.40
N LEU A 35 0.36 -17.43 -15.11
CA LEU A 35 -0.86 -17.10 -14.37
C LEU A 35 -1.67 -15.99 -15.04
N MET A 36 -1.00 -14.93 -15.50
CA MET A 36 -1.68 -13.83 -16.19
C MET A 36 -2.44 -14.30 -17.43
N THR A 37 -1.85 -15.20 -18.21
CA THR A 37 -2.43 -15.72 -19.44
C THR A 37 -3.55 -16.71 -19.14
N GLU A 38 -3.31 -17.68 -18.25
CA GLU A 38 -4.27 -18.74 -17.91
C GLU A 38 -5.53 -18.19 -17.24
N HIS A 39 -5.39 -17.16 -16.41
CA HIS A 39 -6.50 -16.59 -15.67
C HIS A 39 -7.07 -15.32 -16.28
N ASP A 40 -6.51 -14.85 -17.41
CA ASP A 40 -6.91 -13.61 -18.09
C ASP A 40 -6.83 -12.40 -17.14
N ILE A 41 -5.66 -12.22 -16.52
CA ILE A 41 -5.37 -11.14 -15.56
C ILE A 41 -4.84 -9.92 -16.30
N ASP A 42 -5.58 -8.83 -16.21
CA ASP A 42 -5.23 -7.54 -16.82
C ASP A 42 -4.27 -6.70 -15.97
N LEU A 43 -4.25 -6.94 -14.66
CA LEU A 43 -3.63 -6.03 -13.71
C LEU A 43 -2.90 -6.75 -12.59
N ILE A 44 -1.66 -6.32 -12.33
CA ILE A 44 -0.88 -6.76 -11.18
C ILE A 44 -0.70 -5.60 -10.20
N ILE A 45 -1.18 -5.78 -8.98
CA ILE A 45 -0.95 -4.85 -7.86
C ILE A 45 0.02 -5.53 -6.90
N ASN A 46 1.10 -4.87 -6.50
CA ASN A 46 1.95 -5.37 -5.42
C ASN A 46 1.46 -4.81 -4.08
N ALA A 47 1.45 -5.63 -3.03
CA ALA A 47 1.14 -5.19 -1.67
C ALA A 47 2.09 -4.08 -1.17
N ASP A 48 3.33 -4.04 -1.66
CA ASP A 48 4.33 -3.00 -1.33
C ASP A 48 4.19 -1.70 -2.17
N GLN A 49 3.38 -1.71 -3.25
CA GLN A 49 3.32 -0.60 -4.21
C GLN A 49 2.53 0.62 -3.70
N THR A 50 1.99 0.54 -2.49
CA THR A 50 1.58 1.70 -1.69
C THR A 50 2.67 2.20 -0.73
N GLY A 51 3.93 1.88 -0.99
CA GLY A 51 5.07 2.57 -0.43
C GLY A 51 5.16 4.00 -0.97
N VAL A 52 4.26 4.88 -0.54
CA VAL A 52 4.64 6.30 -0.48
C VAL A 52 5.78 6.35 0.51
N ASN A 53 6.99 6.45 -0.03
CA ASN A 53 8.20 6.69 0.74
C ASN A 53 7.89 7.81 1.75
N TYR A 54 8.07 7.51 3.02
CA TYR A 54 7.72 8.39 4.13
C TYR A 54 8.62 9.63 4.09
N GLU A 55 8.19 10.67 3.39
CA GLU A 55 8.54 12.03 3.77
C GLU A 55 7.31 12.66 4.41
N TYR A 56 7.48 12.88 5.72
CA TYR A 56 6.57 13.49 6.66
C TYR A 56 5.63 14.53 6.01
N LEU A 57 4.35 14.17 5.87
CA LEU A 57 3.29 15.15 5.63
C LEU A 57 2.97 15.81 6.99
N PRO A 58 3.32 17.10 7.21
CA PRO A 58 3.07 17.76 8.47
C PRO A 58 1.57 17.85 8.74
N ALA A 59 1.19 17.86 10.02
CA ALA A 59 -0.19 17.85 10.53
C ALA A 59 -1.06 19.08 10.16
N LYS A 60 -0.68 19.87 9.15
CA LYS A 60 -1.46 20.99 8.60
C LYS A 60 -1.60 20.80 7.09
N LEU A 61 -2.38 19.79 6.68
CA LEU A 61 -2.56 19.49 5.26
C LEU A 61 -3.39 20.55 4.53
N ILE A 62 -4.08 21.50 5.19
CA ILE A 62 -4.93 22.43 4.44
C ILE A 62 -5.08 23.78 5.13
N HIS A 63 -4.44 24.84 4.60
CA HIS A 63 -4.85 26.27 4.65
C HIS A 63 -4.04 27.13 3.64
N LYS A 64 -4.63 28.24 3.15
CA LYS A 64 -4.00 29.34 2.35
C LYS A 64 -3.22 30.28 3.30
N LYS A 65 -2.30 31.19 2.94
CA LYS A 65 -1.55 31.57 1.73
C LYS A 65 -0.08 31.64 2.18
N GLY A 66 0.80 30.84 1.58
CA GLY A 66 2.23 30.72 1.90
C GLY A 66 2.77 29.33 1.57
N ASP A 67 2.23 28.76 0.48
CA ASP A 67 1.98 27.34 0.32
C ASP A 67 3.27 26.54 0.10
N LYS A 68 3.49 25.53 0.95
CA LYS A 68 4.39 24.42 0.60
C LYS A 68 3.54 23.31 -0.02
N THR A 69 3.48 23.31 -1.35
CA THR A 69 2.89 22.20 -2.10
C THR A 69 3.79 20.98 -1.96
N ILE A 70 3.26 19.90 -1.39
CA ILE A 70 3.95 18.61 -1.39
C ILE A 70 3.48 17.85 -2.63
N TRP A 71 4.38 17.74 -3.60
CA TRP A 71 4.13 17.00 -4.83
C TRP A 71 4.39 15.52 -4.58
N ILE A 72 3.33 14.75 -4.41
CA ILE A 72 3.44 13.29 -4.42
C ILE A 72 3.50 12.85 -5.88
N LYS A 73 4.70 12.48 -6.34
CA LYS A 73 4.87 11.83 -7.64
C LYS A 73 4.34 10.40 -7.53
N CYS A 74 3.05 10.21 -7.85
CA CYS A 74 2.48 8.88 -7.98
C CYS A 74 2.81 8.32 -9.37
N GLY A 75 3.31 7.08 -9.42
CA GLY A 75 3.24 6.32 -10.67
C GLY A 75 1.76 6.21 -11.05
N LYS A 76 1.36 6.71 -12.23
CA LYS A 76 -0.04 6.86 -12.66
C LYS A 76 -0.85 5.56 -12.76
N LYS A 77 -0.32 4.44 -12.25
CA LYS A 77 -0.84 3.10 -12.48
C LYS A 77 -2.11 2.82 -11.68
N TYR A 78 -2.22 3.34 -10.44
CA TYR A 78 -3.34 3.03 -9.54
C TYR A 78 -3.84 4.26 -8.75
N PRO A 79 -5.13 4.28 -8.36
CA PRO A 79 -5.64 5.29 -7.45
C PRO A 79 -4.90 5.26 -6.09
N LEU A 80 -4.62 6.43 -5.52
CA LEU A 80 -3.84 6.54 -4.28
C LEU A 80 -4.62 6.02 -3.06
N PHE A 81 -3.95 5.26 -2.20
CA PHE A 81 -4.43 4.88 -0.87
C PHE A 81 -3.36 5.21 0.18
N LEU A 82 -3.64 6.15 1.08
CA LEU A 82 -2.65 6.67 2.04
C LEU A 82 -3.14 6.62 3.48
N VAL A 83 -2.21 6.31 4.39
CA VAL A 83 -2.42 6.45 5.84
C VAL A 83 -1.57 7.61 6.36
N LEU A 84 -2.23 8.63 6.88
CA LEU A 84 -1.64 9.88 7.37
C LEU A 84 -1.65 9.91 8.90
N LYS A 85 -0.63 10.57 9.47
CA LYS A 85 -0.58 10.79 10.92
C LYS A 85 -1.66 11.78 11.34
N THR A 86 -2.53 11.40 12.27
CA THR A 86 -3.47 12.32 12.94
C THR A 86 -3.61 11.96 14.41
N GLY A 87 -3.72 12.96 15.28
CA GLY A 87 -4.04 12.72 16.69
C GLY A 87 -5.47 12.16 16.83
N ALA A 88 -5.64 11.22 17.77
CA ALA A 88 -6.98 10.75 18.15
C ALA A 88 -7.67 11.80 19.04
N SER A 89 -9.00 11.85 18.97
CA SER A 89 -9.78 12.63 19.93
C SER A 89 -9.64 12.03 21.33
N LYS A 90 -9.73 12.86 22.37
CA LYS A 90 -9.82 12.40 23.76
C LYS A 90 -11.21 11.88 24.13
N ILE A 91 -12.22 12.17 23.31
CA ILE A 91 -13.63 11.82 23.58
C ILE A 91 -13.96 10.51 22.85
N LYS A 92 -14.24 9.43 23.59
CA LYS A 92 -14.47 8.07 23.04
C LYS A 92 -15.56 8.02 21.97
N ALA A 93 -16.70 8.68 22.20
CA ALA A 93 -17.79 8.74 21.22
C ALA A 93 -17.36 9.38 19.90
N VAL A 94 -16.53 10.42 19.97
CA VAL A 94 -15.98 11.10 18.79
C VAL A 94 -14.91 10.23 18.11
N VAL A 95 -14.13 9.46 18.87
CA VAL A 95 -13.19 8.48 18.30
C VAL A 95 -13.96 7.45 17.46
N GLN A 96 -15.02 6.87 18.01
CA GLN A 96 -15.82 5.88 17.27
C GLN A 96 -16.43 6.50 16.01
N GLU A 97 -17.04 7.69 16.13
CA GLU A 97 -17.61 8.40 14.98
C GLU A 97 -16.56 8.70 13.90
N ASN A 98 -15.34 9.12 14.29
CA ASN A 98 -14.26 9.39 13.36
C ASN A 98 -13.78 8.12 12.65
N LEU A 99 -13.66 7.00 13.38
CA LEU A 99 -13.24 5.73 12.79
C LEU A 99 -14.29 5.19 11.82
N THR A 100 -15.57 5.25 12.18
CA THR A 100 -16.66 4.70 11.35
C THR A 100 -16.94 5.57 10.12
N HIS A 101 -16.93 6.89 10.24
CA HIS A 101 -17.47 7.78 9.20
C HIS A 101 -16.44 8.71 8.57
N ARG A 102 -15.26 8.87 9.17
CA ARG A 102 -14.29 9.89 8.76
C ARG A 102 -12.89 9.33 8.52
N HIS A 103 -12.79 8.02 8.35
CA HIS A 103 -11.52 7.31 8.14
C HIS A 103 -10.45 7.68 9.19
N GLY A 104 -10.85 7.93 10.44
CA GLY A 104 -9.96 8.34 11.52
C GLY A 104 -9.63 9.84 11.58
N PHE A 105 -10.10 10.66 10.64
CA PHE A 105 -9.97 12.12 10.70
C PHE A 105 -11.03 12.76 11.60
N GLY A 106 -10.65 13.88 12.23
CA GLY A 106 -11.61 14.73 12.93
C GLY A 106 -12.55 15.48 11.97
N LYS A 107 -13.72 15.88 12.47
CA LYS A 107 -14.79 16.57 11.70
C LYS A 107 -14.31 17.73 10.82
N GLN A 108 -13.40 18.58 11.30
CA GLN A 108 -12.95 19.75 10.53
C GLN A 108 -12.02 19.39 9.37
N VAL A 109 -11.17 18.37 9.55
CA VAL A 109 -10.29 17.87 8.49
C VAL A 109 -11.10 17.09 7.47
N TRP A 110 -12.07 16.30 7.94
CA TRP A 110 -12.94 15.48 7.09
C TRP A 110 -13.70 16.30 6.02
N LYS A 111 -14.22 17.48 6.38
CA LYS A 111 -14.91 18.39 5.44
C LYS A 111 -14.11 18.74 4.18
N GLN A 112 -12.80 18.54 4.22
CA GLN A 112 -11.89 18.86 3.13
C GLN A 112 -11.32 17.58 2.51
N VAL A 113 -11.05 16.56 3.33
CA VAL A 113 -10.57 15.24 2.89
C VAL A 113 -11.60 14.52 2.03
N GLU A 114 -12.88 14.53 2.40
CA GLU A 114 -13.93 13.82 1.67
C GLU A 114 -14.12 14.36 0.24
N PRO A 115 -14.31 15.68 0.01
CA PRO A 115 -14.34 16.23 -1.33
C PRO A 115 -13.06 15.96 -2.13
N PHE A 116 -11.90 15.95 -1.47
CA PHE A 116 -10.61 15.65 -2.12
C PHE A 116 -10.55 14.20 -2.60
N GLN A 117 -10.92 13.24 -1.75
CA GLN A 117 -10.99 11.82 -2.11
C GLN A 117 -11.92 11.59 -3.30
N ASN A 118 -13.11 12.22 -3.28
CA ASN A 118 -14.08 12.09 -4.36
C ASN A 118 -13.57 12.74 -5.65
N LYS A 119 -12.92 13.91 -5.57
CA LYS A 119 -12.39 14.62 -6.74
C LYS A 119 -11.26 13.87 -7.44
N PHE A 120 -10.37 13.24 -6.67
CA PHE A 120 -9.16 12.60 -7.20
C PHE A 120 -9.26 11.07 -7.28
N GLY A 121 -10.40 10.50 -6.86
CA GLY A 121 -10.58 9.05 -6.81
C GLY A 121 -9.60 8.36 -5.88
N CYS A 122 -9.10 9.02 -4.84
CA CYS A 122 -8.14 8.46 -3.89
C CYS A 122 -8.78 8.15 -2.55
N ARG A 123 -8.06 7.45 -1.67
CA ARG A 123 -8.50 7.12 -0.32
C ARG A 123 -7.44 7.54 0.70
N LEU A 124 -7.84 8.34 1.69
CA LEU A 124 -6.98 8.78 2.78
C LEU A 124 -7.56 8.28 4.10
N TYR A 125 -6.69 7.80 4.97
CA TYR A 125 -6.98 7.41 6.35
C TYR A 125 -6.10 8.20 7.31
N GLY A 126 -6.65 8.51 8.48
CA GLY A 126 -5.94 9.10 9.60
C GLY A 126 -5.69 8.05 10.68
N ASN A 127 -4.43 7.87 11.08
CA ASN A 127 -4.06 7.00 12.21
C ASN A 127 -2.99 7.69 13.08
N PRO A 128 -3.11 7.71 14.43
CA PRO A 128 -2.06 8.21 15.32
C PRO A 128 -0.66 7.64 15.07
N THR A 129 -0.57 6.37 14.67
CA THR A 129 0.72 5.72 14.37
C THR A 129 1.22 5.96 12.95
N ALA A 130 0.42 6.58 12.08
CA ALA A 130 0.66 6.67 10.64
C ALA A 130 0.95 5.30 9.97
N TRP A 131 0.37 4.24 10.55
CA TRP A 131 0.60 2.86 10.11
C TRP A 131 -0.69 2.14 9.76
N TRP A 132 -0.56 1.02 9.05
CA TRP A 132 -1.66 0.13 8.73
C TRP A 132 -2.22 -0.56 9.99
N ASN A 133 -3.52 -0.81 10.01
CA ASN A 133 -4.17 -1.70 10.96
C ASN A 133 -5.09 -2.66 10.20
N SER A 134 -5.60 -3.69 10.87
CA SER A 134 -6.41 -4.73 10.23
C SER A 134 -7.62 -4.16 9.46
N GLY A 135 -8.32 -3.17 10.02
CA GLY A 135 -9.44 -2.51 9.35
C GLY A 135 -9.02 -1.78 8.07
N ILE A 136 -7.96 -0.97 8.16
CA ILE A 136 -7.44 -0.22 7.01
C ILE A 136 -6.90 -1.17 5.93
N CYS A 137 -6.27 -2.29 6.30
CA CYS A 137 -5.84 -3.31 5.35
C CYS A 137 -7.02 -3.91 4.57
N VAL A 138 -8.13 -4.21 5.26
CA VAL A 138 -9.35 -4.72 4.62
C VAL A 138 -9.94 -3.66 3.69
N ASP A 139 -9.96 -2.39 4.10
CA ASP A 139 -10.47 -1.30 3.27
C ASP A 139 -9.60 -1.05 2.03
N PHE A 140 -8.28 -1.23 2.13
CA PHE A 140 -7.39 -1.22 0.96
C PHE A 140 -7.75 -2.33 -0.03
N LEU A 141 -7.96 -3.55 0.45
CA LEU A 141 -8.37 -4.67 -0.41
C LEU A 141 -9.73 -4.39 -1.06
N LYS A 142 -10.70 -3.87 -0.32
CA LYS A 142 -12.00 -3.50 -0.90
C LYS A 142 -11.84 -2.44 -1.99
N PHE A 143 -11.08 -1.39 -1.71
CA PHE A 143 -10.89 -0.28 -2.64
C PHE A 143 -10.18 -0.70 -3.94
N HIS A 144 -9.12 -1.51 -3.86
CA HIS A 144 -8.34 -1.92 -5.03
C HIS A 144 -8.86 -3.16 -5.75
N PHE A 145 -9.72 -3.96 -5.14
CA PHE A 145 -10.21 -5.21 -5.74
C PHE A 145 -11.71 -5.21 -5.94
N THR A 146 -12.47 -4.98 -4.88
CA THR A 146 -13.94 -5.14 -4.84
C THR A 146 -14.68 -3.96 -5.48
N ASP A 147 -14.28 -2.73 -5.16
CA ASP A 147 -15.02 -1.50 -5.46
C ASP A 147 -14.57 -0.85 -6.78
N ARG A 148 -13.72 -1.53 -7.54
CA ARG A 148 -13.27 -1.03 -8.85
C ARG A 148 -14.43 -1.01 -9.85
N PRO A 149 -14.58 0.06 -10.64
CA PRO A 149 -15.61 0.15 -11.67
C PRO A 149 -15.39 -0.88 -12.78
N ASP A 150 -14.15 -1.28 -13.04
CA ASP A 150 -13.79 -2.26 -14.07
C ASP A 150 -13.64 -3.69 -13.52
N ARG A 151 -14.13 -3.97 -12.30
CA ARG A 151 -14.00 -5.31 -11.68
C ARG A 151 -14.57 -6.44 -12.52
N ALA A 152 -15.70 -6.21 -13.20
CA ALA A 152 -16.36 -7.23 -14.00
C ALA A 152 -15.60 -7.57 -15.29
N THR A 153 -14.81 -6.61 -15.79
CA THR A 153 -14.12 -6.71 -17.08
C THR A 153 -12.62 -6.86 -16.95
N LYS A 154 -12.04 -6.57 -15.78
CA LYS A 154 -10.61 -6.66 -15.54
C LYS A 154 -10.27 -7.43 -14.27
N LYS A 155 -9.55 -8.54 -14.43
CA LYS A 155 -9.09 -9.35 -13.29
C LYS A 155 -7.76 -8.83 -12.76
N VAL A 156 -7.56 -8.95 -11.45
CA VAL A 156 -6.38 -8.44 -10.75
C VAL A 156 -5.70 -9.56 -10.00
N LEU A 157 -4.39 -9.59 -10.08
CA LEU A 157 -3.52 -10.37 -9.21
C LEU A 157 -2.86 -9.45 -8.18
N LEU A 158 -2.98 -9.81 -6.91
CA LEU A 158 -2.14 -9.26 -5.84
C LEU A 158 -0.86 -10.09 -5.76
N LEU A 159 0.29 -9.42 -5.86
CA LEU A 159 1.60 -10.01 -5.56
C LEU A 159 2.06 -9.59 -4.15
#